data_AF-A0A1M6UVH1-F1
#
_entry.id   AF-A0A1M6UVH1-F1
#
_cell.length_a   1.000
_cell.length_b   1.000
_cell.length_c   1.000
_cell.angle_alpha   90.00
_cell.angle_beta   90.00
_cell.angle_gamma   90.00
#
_symmetry.space_group_name_H-M   'P 1'
#
loop_
_entity.id
_entity.type
_entity.pdbx_description
1 polymer ?
#
loop_
_entity_poly.entity_id
_entity_poly.type
_entity_poly.pdbx_seq_one_letter_code
_entity_poly.pdbx_strand_id
1 'polypeptide(L)'
;MNKFIKTALVSAAVVAASSALVACARGNQMNKPETFQNKTGVIGVFRQAAFYCSDIAPQYMTLGESKILVKPSWSNEQDNLFYSEMKPGIATLYSYEYTCSNEESKLVLDTADNGKKAFPVSVKIPESGFCKIVISFLENDKLFNHDDDLLSEQFMQNEVALKYGDVPYCDVIDTKGNTVSFMDRDSLNRANYETALEASRNLTAEDAYPLVALDGRGLAQTSGDNSQVVLVSWHNDANKYTDNSTVKLDGETLWAFADKEFLKWFQENNDKVTNWNLRLKQLFGKSPDFDAGYFTVYWANVKDVFRPAYVPETGDVMMNAAFSSSFEEDTSDNAMWFKNWFQETEHKAKSRDGGFMWTRLGYTYDWGRTDGGKYGLTEFIVRDGAEIEVKFTRGTKGFLNWIKDRKF
;
A
#
# COMPACT_ATOMS: atom_id res chain seq x y z
N MET A 1 -57.10 25.01 -66.08
CA MET A 1 -56.31 25.11 -67.31
C MET A 1 -55.05 25.93 -67.01
N ASN A 2 -53.87 25.33 -67.23
CA ASN A 2 -52.55 25.97 -67.51
C ASN A 2 -51.98 26.99 -66.50
N LYS A 3 -50.67 27.10 -66.23
CA LYS A 3 -49.45 26.38 -66.58
C LYS A 3 -48.34 26.97 -65.68
N PHE A 4 -47.51 26.11 -65.09
CA PHE A 4 -46.06 26.22 -64.91
C PHE A 4 -45.39 27.57 -64.59
N ILE A 5 -44.78 27.66 -63.41
CA ILE A 5 -43.44 28.23 -63.23
C ILE A 5 -42.60 27.22 -62.44
N LYS A 6 -41.51 26.74 -63.07
CA LYS A 6 -40.50 25.85 -62.49
C LYS A 6 -39.52 26.68 -61.67
N THR A 7 -39.36 26.33 -60.39
CA THR A 7 -38.18 26.71 -59.60
C THR A 7 -37.52 25.42 -59.14
N ALA A 8 -36.31 25.17 -59.63
CA ALA A 8 -35.50 24.03 -59.25
C ALA A 8 -35.00 24.21 -57.81
N LEU A 9 -35.45 23.34 -56.90
CA LEU A 9 -34.72 23.07 -55.67
C LEU A 9 -33.89 21.81 -55.90
N VAL A 10 -32.57 22.00 -55.87
CA VAL A 10 -31.58 20.93 -55.82
C VAL A 10 -31.84 20.14 -54.53
N SER A 11 -32.22 18.87 -54.69
CA SER A 11 -32.29 17.92 -53.58
C SER A 11 -30.87 17.63 -53.09
N ALA A 12 -30.49 18.27 -51.98
CA ALA A 12 -29.34 17.82 -51.20
C ALA A 12 -29.75 16.51 -50.52
N ALA A 13 -29.38 15.39 -51.12
CA ALA A 13 -29.39 14.10 -50.46
C ALA A 13 -28.41 14.18 -49.29
N VAL A 14 -28.93 14.27 -48.07
CA VAL A 14 -28.14 14.04 -46.85
C VAL A 14 -27.83 12.56 -46.84
N VAL A 15 -26.65 12.21 -47.37
CA VAL A 15 -26.06 10.89 -47.19
C VAL A 15 -25.61 10.81 -45.73
N ALA A 16 -26.50 10.33 -44.87
CA ALA A 16 -26.16 9.81 -43.56
C ALA A 16 -25.50 8.43 -43.75
N ALA A 17 -24.21 8.43 -44.05
CA ALA A 17 -23.32 7.28 -44.00
C ALA A 17 -21.91 7.87 -43.91
N SER A 18 -21.05 7.62 -42.93
CA SER A 18 -20.83 6.38 -42.21
C SER A 18 -19.82 6.68 -41.09
N SER A 19 -20.27 6.84 -39.85
CA SER A 19 -19.38 7.11 -38.70
C SER A 19 -18.86 5.83 -38.03
N ALA A 20 -19.11 4.66 -38.61
CA ALA A 20 -18.81 3.36 -37.98
C ALA A 20 -17.56 2.65 -38.52
N LEU A 21 -16.79 3.24 -39.45
CA LEU A 21 -15.66 2.57 -40.11
C LEU A 21 -14.27 3.16 -39.83
N VAL A 22 -14.13 4.18 -38.98
CA VAL A 22 -12.81 4.78 -38.67
C VAL A 22 -12.12 4.15 -37.44
N ALA A 23 -12.83 3.33 -36.67
CA ALA A 23 -12.27 2.74 -35.45
C ALA A 23 -11.28 1.59 -35.71
N CYS A 24 -11.40 0.82 -36.80
CA CYS A 24 -10.56 -0.37 -37.02
C CYS A 24 -9.12 -0.09 -37.50
N ALA A 25 -8.77 1.15 -37.87
CA ALA A 25 -7.48 1.46 -38.49
C ALA A 25 -6.40 2.03 -37.54
N ARG A 26 -6.73 2.33 -36.27
CA ARG A 26 -5.79 2.98 -35.33
C ARG A 26 -5.07 2.04 -34.36
N GLY A 27 -5.45 0.77 -34.30
CA GLY A 27 -4.82 -0.21 -33.39
C GLY A 27 -3.38 -0.60 -33.73
N ASN A 28 -2.81 -0.13 -34.86
CA ASN A 28 -1.54 -0.62 -35.39
C ASN A 28 -0.65 0.50 -35.97
N GLN A 29 -0.71 1.72 -35.42
CA GLN A 29 0.15 2.84 -35.86
C GLN A 29 1.42 2.98 -35.01
N MET A 30 1.43 2.48 -33.77
CA MET A 30 2.57 2.64 -32.86
C MET A 30 3.81 1.82 -33.27
N ASN A 31 3.67 0.83 -34.16
CA ASN A 31 4.81 0.08 -34.72
C ASN A 31 5.50 0.78 -35.91
N LYS A 32 5.04 1.98 -36.30
CA LYS A 32 5.65 2.75 -37.38
C LYS A 32 6.47 3.91 -36.82
N PRO A 33 7.77 4.05 -37.18
CA PRO A 33 8.60 5.18 -36.72
C PRO A 33 8.01 6.56 -37.05
N GLU A 34 7.33 6.70 -38.19
CA GLU A 34 6.67 7.93 -38.66
C GLU A 34 5.62 8.47 -37.66
N THR A 35 5.08 7.59 -36.82
CA THR A 35 4.10 7.97 -35.78
C THR A 35 4.72 8.90 -34.74
N PHE A 36 6.03 8.82 -34.52
CA PHE A 36 6.74 9.57 -33.48
C PHE A 36 7.76 10.58 -34.02
N GLN A 37 8.18 10.44 -35.28
CA GLN A 37 9.23 11.27 -35.86
C GLN A 37 8.83 12.76 -35.86
N ASN A 38 9.71 13.62 -35.34
CA ASN A 38 9.53 15.08 -35.24
C ASN A 38 8.25 15.52 -34.51
N LYS A 39 7.74 14.67 -33.62
CA LYS A 39 6.52 14.91 -32.84
C LYS A 39 6.82 14.91 -31.36
N THR A 40 5.90 15.48 -30.59
CA THR A 40 5.91 15.42 -29.13
C THR A 40 4.59 14.91 -28.61
N GLY A 41 4.60 14.30 -27.43
CA GLY A 41 3.39 13.76 -26.83
C GLY A 41 3.66 12.81 -25.67
N VAL A 42 2.65 11.99 -25.41
CA VAL A 42 2.64 10.97 -24.36
C VAL A 42 2.34 9.61 -24.96
N ILE A 43 3.02 8.59 -24.46
CA ILE A 43 2.70 7.17 -24.67
C ILE A 43 2.57 6.52 -23.30
N GLY A 44 1.71 5.54 -23.13
CA GLY A 44 1.52 4.99 -21.79
C GLY A 44 0.60 3.81 -21.72
N VAL A 45 0.47 3.26 -20.53
CA VAL A 45 -0.47 2.17 -20.25
C VAL A 45 -1.60 2.74 -19.41
N PHE A 46 -2.81 2.56 -19.90
CA PHE A 46 -4.03 2.86 -19.16
C PHE A 46 -4.54 1.59 -18.49
N ARG A 47 -4.87 1.68 -17.19
CA ARG A 47 -5.33 0.55 -16.40
C ARG A 47 -6.71 0.82 -15.83
N GLN A 48 -7.59 -0.16 -15.96
CA GLN A 48 -8.96 -0.14 -15.44
C GLN A 48 -9.38 -1.54 -15.06
N ALA A 49 -10.30 -1.72 -14.10
CA ALA A 49 -10.67 -3.09 -13.69
C ALA A 49 -11.21 -3.90 -14.88
N ALA A 50 -10.74 -5.15 -14.99
CA ALA A 50 -11.04 -6.03 -16.13
C ALA A 50 -12.55 -6.24 -16.36
N PHE A 51 -13.37 -6.05 -15.31
CA PHE A 51 -14.81 -6.31 -15.32
C PHE A 51 -15.70 -5.04 -15.29
N TYR A 52 -15.14 -3.84 -15.54
CA TYR A 52 -15.92 -2.59 -15.41
C TYR A 52 -17.20 -2.56 -16.26
N CYS A 53 -17.19 -3.19 -17.45
CA CYS A 53 -18.39 -3.44 -18.25
C CYS A 53 -18.22 -4.76 -19.01
N SER A 54 -19.28 -5.56 -19.16
CA SER A 54 -19.31 -6.72 -20.07
C SER A 54 -19.44 -6.33 -21.55
N ASP A 55 -19.70 -5.06 -21.84
CA ASP A 55 -19.95 -4.54 -23.18
C ASP A 55 -18.67 -4.05 -23.87
N ILE A 56 -18.61 -4.30 -25.18
CA ILE A 56 -17.48 -4.08 -26.10
C ILE A 56 -17.42 -2.58 -26.52
N ALA A 57 -17.54 -1.65 -25.57
CA ALA A 57 -17.55 -0.20 -25.85
C ALA A 57 -16.15 0.43 -25.71
N PRO A 58 -15.74 1.32 -26.63
CA PRO A 58 -14.47 2.03 -26.50
C PRO A 58 -14.51 3.00 -25.32
N GLN A 59 -13.38 3.17 -24.65
CA GLN A 59 -13.24 4.06 -23.51
C GLN A 59 -12.23 5.17 -23.79
N TYR A 60 -12.48 6.34 -23.22
CA TYR A 60 -11.70 7.54 -23.50
C TYR A 60 -11.28 8.25 -22.23
N MET A 61 -10.12 8.89 -22.26
CA MET A 61 -9.76 9.90 -21.27
C MET A 61 -9.61 11.27 -21.91
N THR A 62 -9.78 12.32 -21.12
CA THR A 62 -9.49 13.69 -21.52
C THR A 62 -8.24 14.18 -20.79
N LEU A 63 -7.14 14.35 -21.53
CA LEU A 63 -5.85 14.81 -21.03
C LEU A 63 -5.47 16.10 -21.77
N GLY A 64 -5.40 17.21 -21.04
CA GLY A 64 -5.32 18.54 -21.64
C GLY A 64 -6.50 18.79 -22.59
N GLU A 65 -6.20 19.27 -23.80
CA GLU A 65 -7.20 19.47 -24.86
C GLU A 65 -7.54 18.19 -25.64
N SER A 66 -6.89 17.06 -25.33
CA SER A 66 -6.97 15.82 -26.12
C SER A 66 -7.96 14.82 -25.53
N LYS A 67 -8.84 14.28 -26.37
CA LYS A 67 -9.65 13.08 -26.06
C LYS A 67 -8.93 11.85 -26.62
N ILE A 68 -8.43 11.00 -25.74
CA ILE A 68 -7.53 9.88 -26.06
C ILE A 68 -8.29 8.57 -25.89
N LEU A 69 -8.23 7.70 -26.90
CA LEU A 69 -8.74 6.32 -26.80
C LEU A 69 -7.79 5.52 -25.90
N VAL A 70 -8.32 5.00 -24.79
CA VAL A 70 -7.52 4.28 -23.79
C VAL A 70 -7.86 2.80 -23.69
N LYS A 71 -9.06 2.41 -24.12
CA LYS A 71 -9.45 1.01 -24.31
C LYS A 71 -10.25 0.89 -25.61
N PRO A 72 -9.75 0.19 -26.63
CA PRO A 72 -10.53 -0.03 -27.84
C PRO A 72 -11.68 -1.00 -27.56
N SER A 73 -12.72 -0.96 -28.40
CA SER A 73 -13.89 -1.82 -28.27
C SER A 73 -13.50 -3.31 -28.23
N TRP A 74 -12.52 -3.74 -29.01
CA TRP A 74 -12.10 -5.14 -29.10
C TRP A 74 -11.21 -5.65 -27.96
N SER A 75 -10.75 -4.79 -27.03
CA SER A 75 -9.90 -5.23 -25.92
C SER A 75 -10.72 -5.63 -24.71
N ASN A 76 -10.42 -6.80 -24.14
CA ASN A 76 -10.93 -7.22 -22.83
C ASN A 76 -9.85 -7.09 -21.74
N GLU A 77 -8.67 -6.58 -22.09
CA GLU A 77 -7.55 -6.49 -21.18
C GLU A 77 -7.77 -5.41 -20.12
N GLN A 78 -7.22 -5.67 -18.93
CA GLN A 78 -7.17 -4.70 -17.84
C GLN A 78 -6.25 -3.53 -18.18
N ASP A 79 -5.15 -3.82 -18.87
CA ASP A 79 -4.07 -2.88 -19.16
C ASP A 79 -3.99 -2.69 -20.69
N ASN A 80 -4.01 -1.43 -21.14
CA ASN A 80 -4.09 -1.10 -22.56
C ASN A 80 -3.10 0.01 -22.89
N LEU A 81 -2.32 -0.18 -23.96
CA LEU A 81 -1.42 0.85 -24.45
C LEU A 81 -2.21 1.99 -25.13
N PHE A 82 -1.90 3.22 -24.77
CA PHE A 82 -2.39 4.43 -25.42
C PHE A 82 -1.22 5.30 -25.88
N TYR A 83 -1.47 6.16 -26.86
CA TYR A 83 -0.57 7.25 -27.21
C TYR A 83 -1.37 8.47 -27.67
N SER A 84 -0.77 9.64 -27.54
CA SER A 84 -1.30 10.88 -28.08
C SER A 84 -0.16 11.83 -28.43
N GLU A 85 -0.15 12.33 -29.66
CA GLU A 85 0.61 13.51 -30.04
C GLU A 85 -0.02 14.73 -29.36
N MET A 86 0.79 15.55 -28.68
CA MET A 86 0.33 16.68 -27.88
C MET A 86 1.34 17.83 -27.96
N LYS A 87 0.87 19.08 -27.82
CA LYS A 87 1.77 20.22 -27.74
C LYS A 87 2.56 20.18 -26.43
N PRO A 88 3.81 20.69 -26.40
CA PRO A 88 4.57 20.84 -25.15
C PRO A 88 3.80 21.67 -24.12
N GLY A 89 3.91 21.31 -22.85
CA GLY A 89 3.23 22.00 -21.75
C GLY A 89 2.53 21.07 -20.76
N ILE A 90 1.74 21.65 -19.85
CA ILE A 90 1.03 20.90 -18.82
C ILE A 90 -0.32 20.42 -19.37
N ALA A 91 -0.56 19.12 -19.34
CA ALA A 91 -1.81 18.50 -19.74
C ALA A 91 -2.51 17.88 -18.53
N THR A 92 -3.60 18.51 -18.08
CA THR A 92 -4.42 18.05 -16.95
C THR A 92 -5.34 16.90 -17.34
N LEU A 93 -5.39 15.84 -16.56
CA LEU A 93 -6.37 14.77 -16.71
C LEU A 93 -7.72 15.25 -16.14
N TYR A 94 -8.71 15.46 -17.00
CA TYR A 94 -10.02 15.99 -16.62
C TYR A 94 -11.04 14.90 -16.35
N SER A 95 -11.06 13.87 -17.20
CA SER A 95 -12.08 12.83 -17.09
C SER A 95 -11.69 11.53 -17.75
N TYR A 96 -12.35 10.47 -17.30
CA TYR A 96 -12.39 9.15 -17.92
C TYR A 96 -13.86 8.81 -18.24
N GLU A 97 -14.14 8.48 -19.50
CA GLU A 97 -15.46 8.22 -20.06
C GLU A 97 -15.54 6.76 -20.52
N TYR A 98 -16.59 6.06 -20.09
CA TYR A 98 -16.88 4.68 -20.46
C TYR A 98 -18.38 4.45 -20.56
N THR A 99 -18.80 3.45 -21.33
CA THR A 99 -20.21 3.08 -21.49
C THR A 99 -20.43 1.67 -21.00
N CYS A 100 -21.36 1.46 -20.06
CA CYS A 100 -21.82 0.14 -19.64
C CYS A 100 -23.33 0.03 -19.85
N SER A 101 -23.82 -1.05 -20.45
CA SER A 101 -25.26 -1.39 -20.56
C SER A 101 -26.14 -0.28 -21.16
N ASN A 102 -25.60 0.47 -22.13
CA ASN A 102 -26.20 1.65 -22.78
C ASN A 102 -26.27 2.94 -21.92
N GLU A 103 -25.62 2.97 -20.76
CA GLU A 103 -25.45 4.20 -19.95
C GLU A 103 -24.04 4.76 -20.13
N GLU A 104 -23.94 6.02 -20.56
CA GLU A 104 -22.68 6.75 -20.61
C GLU A 104 -22.29 7.21 -19.20
N SER A 105 -21.15 6.72 -18.72
CA SER A 105 -20.54 7.09 -17.45
C SER A 105 -19.33 7.98 -17.69
N LYS A 106 -19.22 9.05 -16.89
CA LYS A 106 -18.09 9.98 -16.93
C LYS A 106 -17.59 10.20 -15.52
N LEU A 107 -16.41 9.65 -15.23
CA LEU A 107 -15.67 10.00 -14.04
C LEU A 107 -14.96 11.33 -14.29
N VAL A 108 -15.42 12.39 -13.63
CA VAL A 108 -14.73 13.68 -13.62
C VAL A 108 -13.79 13.67 -12.43
N LEU A 109 -12.50 13.92 -12.67
CA LEU A 109 -11.55 14.09 -11.58
C LEU A 109 -11.83 15.43 -10.91
N ASP A 110 -12.07 15.40 -9.60
CA ASP A 110 -12.28 16.62 -8.82
C ASP A 110 -10.97 17.40 -8.72
N THR A 111 -10.79 18.36 -9.64
CA THR A 111 -9.70 19.33 -9.60
C THR A 111 -10.05 20.56 -8.74
N ALA A 112 -11.22 20.57 -8.06
CA ALA A 112 -11.89 21.75 -7.53
C ALA A 112 -11.73 21.98 -6.02
N ASP A 113 -11.05 21.12 -5.26
CA ASP A 113 -10.60 21.47 -3.88
C ASP A 113 -9.49 22.56 -3.87
N ASN A 114 -9.31 23.28 -4.99
CA ASN A 114 -8.45 24.46 -5.15
C ASN A 114 -7.04 24.30 -4.56
N GLY A 115 -6.44 23.11 -4.69
CA GLY A 115 -5.05 22.88 -4.25
C GLY A 115 -4.84 22.90 -2.73
N LYS A 116 -5.88 22.73 -1.89
CA LYS A 116 -5.68 22.61 -0.44
C LYS A 116 -4.79 21.41 -0.09
N LYS A 117 -4.96 20.29 -0.80
CA LYS A 117 -4.03 19.14 -0.78
C LYS A 117 -3.38 19.00 -2.16
N ALA A 118 -2.07 18.74 -2.15
CA ALA A 118 -1.33 18.43 -3.37
C ALA A 118 -1.84 17.08 -3.90
N PHE A 119 -2.35 17.06 -5.13
CA PHE A 119 -2.78 15.84 -5.80
C PHE A 119 -2.25 15.84 -7.23
N PRO A 120 -1.59 14.77 -7.70
CA PRO A 120 -1.08 14.68 -9.06
C PRO A 120 -2.24 14.60 -10.04
N VAL A 121 -2.39 15.62 -10.90
CA VAL A 121 -3.51 15.72 -11.85
C VAL A 121 -3.07 15.96 -13.28
N SER A 122 -1.80 16.31 -13.51
CA SER A 122 -1.34 16.69 -14.84
C SER A 122 -0.05 15.99 -15.22
N VAL A 123 0.16 15.88 -16.52
CA VAL A 123 1.37 15.35 -17.14
C VAL A 123 2.04 16.49 -17.91
N LYS A 124 3.35 16.67 -17.75
CA LYS A 124 4.12 17.63 -18.52
C LYS A 124 4.61 16.99 -19.81
N ILE A 125 4.06 17.44 -20.93
CA ILE A 125 4.45 17.04 -22.28
C ILE A 125 5.79 17.72 -22.62
N PRO A 126 6.80 16.97 -23.10
CA PRO A 126 8.13 17.50 -23.35
C PRO A 126 8.18 18.44 -24.56
N GLU A 127 9.21 19.27 -24.64
CA GLU A 127 9.45 20.17 -25.79
C GLU A 127 9.65 19.41 -27.11
N SER A 128 10.18 18.19 -27.03
CA SER A 128 10.42 17.32 -28.18
C SER A 128 10.41 15.86 -27.77
N GLY A 129 9.98 14.97 -28.67
CA GLY A 129 9.90 13.54 -28.41
C GLY A 129 8.73 13.17 -27.51
N PHE A 130 8.60 11.89 -27.19
CA PHE A 130 7.51 11.39 -26.34
C PHE A 130 8.05 11.11 -24.94
N CYS A 131 7.17 11.19 -23.95
CA CYS A 131 7.42 10.66 -22.61
C CYS A 131 6.45 9.51 -22.31
N LYS A 132 6.84 8.61 -21.39
CA LYS A 132 6.06 7.43 -20.98
C LYS A 132 5.41 7.60 -19.61
N ILE A 133 4.26 6.98 -19.40
CA ILE A 133 3.56 7.00 -18.10
C ILE A 133 2.56 5.83 -17.97
N VAL A 134 2.24 5.42 -16.74
CA VAL A 134 1.07 4.59 -16.47
C VAL A 134 -0.02 5.47 -15.87
N ILE A 135 -1.24 5.40 -16.42
CA ILE A 135 -2.43 6.07 -15.86
C ILE A 135 -3.38 4.99 -15.37
N SER A 136 -3.64 4.93 -14.07
CA SER A 136 -4.43 3.85 -13.48
C SER A 136 -5.68 4.36 -12.75
N PHE A 137 -6.80 3.73 -13.07
CA PHE A 137 -8.08 3.86 -12.37
C PHE A 137 -8.42 2.58 -11.58
N LEU A 138 -7.44 1.71 -11.35
CA LEU A 138 -7.61 0.55 -10.47
C LEU A 138 -7.66 0.98 -9.01
N GLU A 139 -8.48 0.28 -8.24
CA GLU A 139 -8.50 0.44 -6.79
C GLU A 139 -7.12 0.07 -6.21
N ASN A 140 -6.55 0.96 -5.40
CA ASN A 140 -5.22 0.86 -4.77
C ASN A 140 -4.00 1.16 -5.66
N ASP A 141 -4.20 1.58 -6.91
CA ASP A 141 -3.14 2.14 -7.73
C ASP A 141 -3.01 3.65 -7.56
N LYS A 142 -1.84 4.19 -7.94
CA LYS A 142 -1.69 5.64 -8.15
C LYS A 142 -2.28 6.02 -9.49
N LEU A 143 -2.96 7.17 -9.54
CA LEU A 143 -3.49 7.72 -10.79
C LEU A 143 -2.42 7.86 -11.87
N PHE A 144 -1.21 8.29 -11.49
CA PHE A 144 -0.02 8.29 -12.33
C PHE A 144 1.05 7.41 -11.69
N ASN A 145 1.55 6.42 -12.42
CA ASN A 145 2.48 5.43 -11.91
C ASN A 145 3.68 5.22 -12.85
N HIS A 146 4.81 4.81 -12.28
CA HIS A 146 5.98 4.33 -12.99
C HIS A 146 6.05 2.82 -12.81
N ASP A 147 5.97 2.07 -13.89
CA ASP A 147 5.97 0.62 -13.89
C ASP A 147 6.72 0.13 -15.12
N ASP A 148 8.00 -0.14 -14.93
CA ASP A 148 8.90 -0.48 -16.04
C ASP A 148 8.59 -1.86 -16.62
N ASP A 149 8.19 -2.81 -15.78
CA ASP A 149 7.82 -4.16 -16.21
C ASP A 149 6.57 -4.10 -17.07
N LEU A 150 5.52 -3.42 -16.60
CA LEU A 150 4.27 -3.25 -17.34
C LEU A 150 4.47 -2.48 -18.66
N LEU A 151 5.17 -1.35 -18.62
CA LEU A 151 5.39 -0.54 -19.82
C LEU A 151 6.30 -1.27 -20.82
N SER A 152 7.36 -1.94 -20.38
CA SER A 152 8.24 -2.68 -21.29
C SER A 152 7.53 -3.86 -21.94
N GLU A 153 6.71 -4.60 -21.17
CA GLU A 153 5.86 -5.66 -21.70
C GLU A 153 4.89 -5.12 -22.74
N GLN A 154 4.17 -4.03 -22.44
CA GLN A 154 3.21 -3.43 -23.35
C GLN A 154 3.88 -2.85 -24.62
N PHE A 155 5.07 -2.26 -24.50
CA PHE A 155 5.84 -1.81 -25.66
C PHE A 155 6.23 -2.98 -26.57
N MET A 156 6.65 -4.10 -25.99
CA MET A 156 6.98 -5.32 -26.75
C MET A 156 5.75 -5.94 -27.40
N GLN A 157 4.67 -6.14 -26.65
CA GLN A 157 3.42 -6.75 -27.14
C GLN A 157 2.80 -5.96 -28.30
N ASN A 158 2.94 -4.63 -28.29
CA ASN A 158 2.39 -3.75 -29.33
C ASN A 158 3.43 -3.34 -30.39
N GLU A 159 4.62 -3.96 -30.39
CA GLU A 159 5.70 -3.71 -31.34
C GLU A 159 6.05 -2.21 -31.51
N VAL A 160 6.05 -1.46 -30.41
CA VAL A 160 6.22 0.01 -30.44
C VAL A 160 7.55 0.39 -31.11
N ALA A 161 7.48 1.29 -32.10
CA ALA A 161 8.65 1.71 -32.88
C ALA A 161 9.67 2.54 -32.08
N LEU A 162 9.23 3.16 -30.98
CA LEU A 162 10.15 3.79 -30.04
C LEU A 162 10.87 2.72 -29.22
N LYS A 163 12.20 2.87 -29.13
CA LYS A 163 12.99 2.05 -28.19
C LYS A 163 12.63 2.46 -26.76
N TYR A 164 12.03 1.54 -26.01
CA TYR A 164 11.53 1.77 -24.66
C TYR A 164 12.52 2.48 -23.71
N GLY A 165 13.80 2.09 -23.75
CA GLY A 165 14.86 2.69 -22.92
C GLY A 165 15.22 4.13 -23.28
N ASP A 166 14.86 4.59 -24.48
CA ASP A 166 15.15 5.93 -24.97
C ASP A 166 13.98 6.91 -24.71
N VAL A 167 12.83 6.39 -24.23
CA VAL A 167 11.64 7.19 -23.88
C VAL A 167 11.66 7.49 -22.38
N PRO A 168 11.84 8.77 -21.97
CA PRO A 168 11.83 9.15 -20.56
C PRO A 168 10.42 9.08 -19.97
N TYR A 169 10.30 8.99 -18.65
CA TYR A 169 9.01 9.20 -18.00
C TYR A 169 8.53 10.63 -18.13
N CYS A 170 7.21 10.82 -18.16
CA CYS A 170 6.64 12.15 -18.08
C CYS A 170 6.75 12.69 -16.65
N ASP A 171 7.11 13.97 -16.51
CA ASP A 171 6.97 14.68 -15.24
C ASP A 171 5.47 14.79 -14.91
N VAL A 172 5.08 14.47 -13.68
CA VAL A 172 3.72 14.65 -13.19
C VAL A 172 3.66 15.96 -12.39
N ILE A 173 2.60 16.74 -12.56
CA ILE A 173 2.40 18.03 -11.89
C ILE A 173 1.19 17.93 -10.96
N ASP A 174 1.39 18.34 -9.71
CA ASP A 174 0.32 18.40 -8.71
C ASP A 174 -0.57 19.66 -8.88
N THR A 175 -1.69 19.69 -8.16
CA THR A 175 -2.62 20.84 -8.10
C THR A 175 -2.00 22.14 -7.59
N LYS A 176 -0.78 22.12 -7.02
CA LYS A 176 -0.02 23.31 -6.58
C LYS A 176 1.02 23.74 -7.61
N GLY A 177 1.14 23.05 -8.74
CA GLY A 177 2.10 23.35 -9.80
C GLY A 177 3.51 22.79 -9.54
N ASN A 178 3.68 21.94 -8.52
CA ASN A 178 4.97 21.31 -8.27
C ASN A 178 5.15 20.13 -9.21
N THR A 179 6.34 20.01 -9.81
CA THR A 179 6.77 18.76 -10.45
C THR A 179 6.94 17.70 -9.38
N VAL A 180 6.05 16.72 -9.40
CA VAL A 180 6.14 15.48 -8.63
C VAL A 180 6.66 14.39 -9.57
N SER A 181 7.94 14.50 -9.96
CA SER A 181 8.59 13.47 -10.79
C SER A 181 8.62 12.11 -10.08
N PHE A 182 8.60 12.12 -8.75
CA PHE A 182 8.52 10.95 -7.90
C PHE A 182 7.82 11.31 -6.59
N MET A 183 6.57 10.86 -6.39
CA MET A 183 6.23 10.39 -5.05
C MET A 183 6.40 8.89 -5.10
N ASP A 184 7.59 8.42 -4.70
CA ASP A 184 7.80 7.03 -4.35
C ASP A 184 6.67 6.57 -3.41
N ARG A 185 6.15 5.36 -3.61
CA ARG A 185 5.18 4.79 -2.66
C ARG A 185 5.79 4.80 -1.25
N ASP A 186 7.11 4.68 -1.16
CA ASP A 186 7.80 4.74 0.11
C ASP A 186 7.81 6.16 0.69
N SER A 187 7.72 7.23 -0.10
CA SER A 187 7.55 8.60 0.41
C SER A 187 6.14 8.86 0.96
N LEU A 188 5.09 8.29 0.34
CA LEU A 188 3.74 8.34 0.93
C LEU A 188 3.67 7.47 2.19
N ASN A 189 4.27 6.28 2.17
CA ASN A 189 4.36 5.42 3.35
C ASN A 189 5.18 6.09 4.46
N ARG A 190 6.25 6.82 4.13
CA ARG A 190 7.04 7.61 5.10
C ARG A 190 6.21 8.73 5.69
N ALA A 191 5.48 9.51 4.87
CA ALA A 191 4.59 10.56 5.38
C ALA A 191 3.44 9.99 6.25
N ASN A 192 2.84 8.87 5.83
CA ASN A 192 1.82 8.17 6.61
C ASN A 192 2.39 7.64 7.93
N TYR A 193 3.59 7.06 7.89
CA TYR A 193 4.31 6.58 9.06
C TYR A 193 4.66 7.73 10.01
N GLU A 194 5.16 8.87 9.51
CA GLU A 194 5.46 10.07 10.32
C GLU A 194 4.21 10.62 11.00
N THR A 195 3.09 10.69 10.27
CA THR A 195 1.80 11.11 10.82
C THR A 195 1.32 10.13 11.90
N ALA A 196 1.41 8.83 11.62
CA ALA A 196 1.05 7.78 12.58
C ALA A 196 1.97 7.78 13.80
N LEU A 197 3.26 8.05 13.62
CA LEU A 197 4.24 8.17 14.69
C LEU A 197 3.87 9.29 15.63
N GLU A 198 3.53 10.46 15.10
CA GLU A 198 3.09 11.58 15.92
C GLU A 198 1.75 11.31 16.61
N ALA A 199 0.81 10.64 15.93
CA ALA A 199 -0.44 10.21 16.57
C ALA A 199 -0.20 9.21 17.72
N SER A 200 0.70 8.23 17.51
CA SER A 200 1.02 7.19 18.50
C SER A 200 1.63 7.75 19.79
N ARG A 201 2.31 8.92 19.71
CA ARG A 201 2.89 9.61 20.87
C ARG A 201 1.85 10.22 21.80
N ASN A 202 0.67 10.51 21.27
CA ASN A 202 -0.39 11.27 21.94
C ASN A 202 -1.59 10.41 22.36
N LEU A 203 -1.42 9.08 22.39
CA LEU A 203 -2.48 8.15 22.81
C LEU A 203 -2.80 8.29 24.30
N THR A 204 -4.06 8.03 24.64
CA THR A 204 -4.63 8.11 25.98
C THR A 204 -5.28 6.78 26.37
N ALA A 205 -5.83 6.71 27.59
CA ALA A 205 -6.55 5.51 28.04
C ALA A 205 -7.81 5.21 27.20
N GLU A 206 -8.37 6.20 26.50
CA GLU A 206 -9.51 6.02 25.59
C GLU A 206 -9.12 5.27 24.30
N ASP A 207 -7.83 5.25 23.97
CA ASP A 207 -7.27 4.54 22.82
C ASP A 207 -6.86 3.09 23.16
N ALA A 208 -7.18 2.62 24.37
CA ALA A 208 -6.89 1.27 24.81
C ALA A 208 -7.86 0.26 24.18
N TYR A 209 -7.32 -0.87 23.73
CA TYR A 209 -8.08 -2.00 23.21
C TYR A 209 -7.98 -3.19 24.18
N PRO A 210 -8.98 -4.11 24.18
CA PRO A 210 -8.82 -5.39 24.85
C PRO A 210 -7.64 -6.18 24.27
N LEU A 211 -6.70 -6.57 25.13
CA LEU A 211 -5.48 -7.29 24.75
C LEU A 211 -5.59 -8.81 24.96
N VAL A 212 -4.67 -9.54 24.34
CA VAL A 212 -4.50 -10.98 24.56
C VAL A 212 -3.80 -11.22 25.89
N ALA A 213 -4.48 -11.89 26.83
CA ALA A 213 -3.90 -12.35 28.08
C ALA A 213 -3.14 -13.68 27.92
N LEU A 214 -2.09 -13.86 28.73
CA LEU A 214 -1.32 -15.11 28.85
C LEU A 214 -1.85 -15.98 30.01
N ASP A 215 -3.16 -16.21 30.04
CA ASP A 215 -3.86 -16.92 31.12
C ASP A 215 -4.20 -18.40 30.77
N GLY A 216 -3.68 -18.89 29.64
CA GLY A 216 -3.93 -20.24 29.13
C GLY A 216 -5.27 -20.45 28.41
N ARG A 217 -6.12 -19.42 28.26
CA ARG A 217 -7.44 -19.52 27.61
C ARG A 217 -7.59 -18.66 26.37
N GLY A 218 -6.52 -17.99 25.95
CA GLY A 218 -6.55 -16.93 24.95
C GLY A 218 -5.95 -17.25 23.58
N LEU A 219 -5.66 -16.17 22.84
CA LEU A 219 -4.97 -16.16 21.55
C LEU A 219 -3.45 -16.29 21.68
N ALA A 220 -2.99 -17.10 22.64
CA ALA A 220 -1.59 -17.48 22.80
C ALA A 220 -1.51 -18.98 23.09
N GLN A 221 -0.56 -19.69 22.49
CA GLN A 221 -0.28 -21.08 22.87
C GLN A 221 0.53 -21.10 24.17
N THR A 222 0.06 -21.84 25.17
CA THR A 222 0.75 -22.07 26.45
C THR A 222 1.12 -23.54 26.65
N SER A 223 2.08 -23.80 27.54
CA SER A 223 2.37 -25.15 28.04
C SER A 223 1.20 -25.68 28.87
N GLY A 224 1.14 -27.00 29.11
CA GLY A 224 0.03 -27.62 29.85
C GLY A 224 -0.13 -27.13 31.29
N ASP A 225 0.94 -26.59 31.88
CA ASP A 225 0.96 -25.97 33.22
C ASP A 225 0.94 -24.43 33.17
N ASN A 226 0.81 -23.83 31.98
CA ASN A 226 0.86 -22.39 31.71
C ASN A 226 2.16 -21.68 32.14
N SER A 227 3.25 -22.41 32.38
CA SER A 227 4.55 -21.82 32.75
C SER A 227 5.31 -21.23 31.55
N GLN A 228 5.01 -21.69 30.34
CA GLN A 228 5.60 -21.22 29.09
C GLN A 228 4.54 -20.76 28.10
N VAL A 229 4.92 -19.82 27.24
CA VAL A 229 4.11 -19.26 26.15
C VAL A 229 4.88 -19.30 24.83
N VAL A 230 4.18 -19.53 23.72
CA VAL A 230 4.75 -19.38 22.38
C VAL A 230 4.63 -17.93 21.93
N LEU A 231 5.77 -17.33 21.62
CA LEU A 231 5.88 -15.98 21.10
C LEU A 231 6.56 -15.97 19.73
N VAL A 232 6.32 -14.88 19.00
CA VAL A 232 6.89 -14.64 17.67
C VAL A 232 7.62 -13.30 17.66
N SER A 233 8.90 -13.30 17.29
CA SER A 233 9.68 -12.08 17.06
C SER A 233 10.01 -11.90 15.58
N TRP A 234 10.13 -10.65 15.13
CA TRP A 234 10.51 -10.28 13.76
C TRP A 234 11.83 -9.49 13.76
N HIS A 235 12.82 -9.97 13.01
CA HIS A 235 14.20 -9.45 13.00
C HIS A 235 14.88 -9.62 11.63
N ASN A 236 16.12 -9.14 11.49
CA ASN A 236 16.89 -9.13 10.25
C ASN A 236 18.00 -10.19 10.17
N ASP A 237 18.32 -10.89 11.26
CA ASP A 237 19.39 -11.89 11.28
C ASP A 237 18.87 -13.33 11.24
N ALA A 238 19.14 -14.05 10.14
CA ALA A 238 18.72 -15.43 9.94
C ALA A 238 19.37 -16.44 10.91
N ASN A 239 20.57 -16.14 11.39
CA ASN A 239 21.41 -17.07 12.14
C ASN A 239 21.37 -16.81 13.65
N LYS A 240 20.73 -15.72 14.07
CA LYS A 240 20.68 -15.30 15.49
C LYS A 240 20.03 -16.35 16.39
N TYR A 241 18.95 -16.95 15.93
CA TYR A 241 18.19 -17.96 16.66
C TYR A 241 18.11 -19.23 15.83
N THR A 242 18.82 -20.28 16.25
CA THR A 242 18.89 -21.55 15.50
C THR A 242 17.70 -22.45 15.86
N ASP A 243 17.14 -23.15 14.86
CA ASP A 243 16.06 -24.12 15.06
C ASP A 243 16.39 -25.14 16.17
N ASN A 244 15.40 -25.43 17.02
CA ASN A 244 15.48 -26.41 18.13
C ASN A 244 16.63 -26.16 19.10
N SER A 245 17.02 -24.90 19.31
CA SER A 245 18.06 -24.52 20.26
C SER A 245 17.49 -23.77 21.46
N THR A 246 18.17 -23.90 22.59
CA THR A 246 17.93 -23.09 23.78
C THR A 246 18.91 -21.92 23.75
N VAL A 247 18.40 -20.70 23.85
CA VAL A 247 19.19 -19.48 23.79
C VAL A 247 18.94 -18.66 25.04
N LYS A 248 20.01 -18.29 25.73
CA LYS A 248 19.95 -17.28 26.79
C LYS A 248 20.14 -15.90 26.16
N LEU A 249 19.19 -15.00 26.39
CA LEU A 249 19.28 -13.62 25.94
C LEU A 249 20.39 -12.92 26.75
N ASP A 250 21.31 -12.25 26.06
CA ASP A 250 22.45 -11.59 26.66
C ASP A 250 22.63 -10.18 26.06
N GLY A 251 22.36 -9.17 26.88
CA GLY A 251 22.38 -7.77 26.50
C GLY A 251 21.20 -7.34 25.62
N GLU A 252 20.10 -8.10 25.57
CA GLU A 252 18.95 -7.76 24.73
C GLU A 252 17.58 -8.14 25.31
N THR A 253 16.60 -7.26 25.05
CA THR A 253 15.17 -7.55 25.27
C THR A 253 14.54 -7.90 23.93
N LEU A 254 13.85 -9.04 23.85
CA LEU A 254 13.13 -9.42 22.64
C LEU A 254 11.73 -8.82 22.60
N TRP A 255 11.39 -8.16 21.50
CA TRP A 255 10.02 -7.72 21.23
C TRP A 255 9.25 -8.81 20.48
N ALA A 256 8.03 -9.10 20.91
CA ALA A 256 7.29 -10.25 20.42
C ALA A 256 5.77 -10.06 20.41
N PHE A 257 5.09 -11.00 19.77
CA PHE A 257 3.63 -11.07 19.64
C PHE A 257 3.14 -12.50 19.92
N ALA A 258 1.88 -12.66 20.27
CA ALA A 258 1.29 -13.98 20.50
C ALA A 258 1.04 -14.74 19.18
N ASP A 259 1.40 -16.02 19.16
CA ASP A 259 1.39 -16.83 17.92
C ASP A 259 -0.01 -17.07 17.36
N LYS A 260 -1.00 -17.36 18.22
CA LYS A 260 -2.39 -17.61 17.80
C LYS A 260 -3.14 -16.32 17.48
N GLU A 261 -2.77 -15.19 18.09
CA GLU A 261 -3.30 -13.88 17.71
C GLU A 261 -2.84 -13.51 16.30
N PHE A 262 -1.55 -13.70 16.02
CA PHE A 262 -1.03 -13.47 14.69
C PHE A 262 -1.68 -14.43 13.68
N LEU A 263 -1.91 -15.71 14.04
CA LEU A 263 -2.67 -16.63 13.19
C LEU A 263 -4.08 -16.11 12.90
N LYS A 264 -4.80 -15.63 13.93
CA LYS A 264 -6.13 -15.04 13.78
C LYS A 264 -6.11 -13.87 12.80
N TRP A 265 -5.25 -12.91 13.08
CA TRP A 265 -5.10 -11.74 12.25
C TRP A 265 -4.74 -12.12 10.81
N PHE A 266 -3.85 -13.09 10.60
CA PHE A 266 -3.48 -13.58 9.28
C PHE A 266 -4.71 -14.17 8.55
N GLN A 267 -5.46 -15.06 9.18
CA GLN A 267 -6.65 -15.66 8.56
C GLN A 267 -7.71 -14.62 8.18
N GLU A 268 -7.91 -13.59 9.00
CA GLU A 268 -8.89 -12.53 8.75
C GLU A 268 -8.46 -11.53 7.67
N ASN A 269 -7.15 -11.38 7.42
CA ASN A 269 -6.62 -10.29 6.60
C ASN A 269 -5.86 -10.73 5.33
N ASN A 270 -5.39 -11.98 5.25
CA ASN A 270 -4.43 -12.41 4.22
C ASN A 270 -4.92 -12.26 2.78
N ASP A 271 -6.21 -12.47 2.50
CA ASP A 271 -6.76 -12.48 1.13
C ASP A 271 -6.61 -11.14 0.39
N LYS A 272 -6.46 -10.04 1.15
CA LYS A 272 -6.34 -8.68 0.59
C LYS A 272 -4.89 -8.17 0.54
N VAL A 273 -3.92 -8.96 1.00
CA VAL A 273 -2.52 -8.52 1.12
C VAL A 273 -1.73 -8.85 -0.14
N THR A 274 -1.43 -7.83 -0.94
CA THR A 274 -0.58 -7.96 -2.14
C THR A 274 0.90 -7.72 -1.86
N ASN A 275 1.22 -6.96 -0.80
CA ASN A 275 2.59 -6.68 -0.38
C ASN A 275 2.79 -6.99 1.11
N TRP A 276 3.25 -8.21 1.39
CA TRP A 276 3.50 -8.68 2.75
C TRP A 276 4.59 -7.91 3.48
N ASN A 277 5.64 -7.46 2.79
CA ASN A 277 6.72 -6.71 3.43
C ASN A 277 6.19 -5.40 4.02
N LEU A 278 5.45 -4.63 3.20
CA LEU A 278 4.82 -3.39 3.65
C LEU A 278 3.74 -3.66 4.71
N ARG A 279 2.90 -4.68 4.52
CA ARG A 279 1.80 -4.95 5.44
C ARG A 279 2.28 -5.35 6.83
N LEU A 280 3.37 -6.09 6.94
CA LEU A 280 3.99 -6.46 8.23
C LEU A 280 4.60 -5.23 8.90
N LYS A 281 5.24 -4.32 8.15
CA LYS A 281 5.71 -3.03 8.68
C LYS A 281 4.56 -2.21 9.25
N GLN A 282 3.45 -2.16 8.52
CA GLN A 282 2.21 -1.54 8.97
C GLN A 282 1.70 -2.16 10.25
N LEU A 283 1.49 -3.48 10.25
CA LEU A 283 0.94 -4.24 11.37
C LEU A 283 1.73 -4.02 12.66
N PHE A 284 3.06 -4.04 12.56
CA PHE A 284 3.96 -3.98 13.71
C PHE A 284 4.42 -2.56 14.06
N GLY A 285 3.82 -1.51 13.48
CA GLY A 285 4.21 -0.13 13.77
C GLY A 285 5.64 0.21 13.35
N LYS A 286 6.20 -0.49 12.35
CA LYS A 286 7.58 -0.29 11.87
C LYS A 286 7.64 0.70 10.71
N SER A 287 8.76 1.41 10.63
CA SER A 287 9.08 2.32 9.53
C SER A 287 9.04 1.59 8.18
N PRO A 288 8.65 2.27 7.09
CA PRO A 288 8.78 1.76 5.72
C PRO A 288 10.21 1.26 5.40
N ASP A 289 11.22 1.85 6.03
CA ASP A 289 12.63 1.52 5.82
C ASP A 289 13.15 0.46 6.82
N PHE A 290 12.30 -0.06 7.70
CA PHE A 290 12.69 -1.09 8.67
C PHE A 290 13.17 -2.35 7.95
N ASP A 291 14.39 -2.77 8.26
CA ASP A 291 14.95 -4.01 7.74
C ASP A 291 14.61 -5.16 8.68
N ALA A 292 13.73 -6.05 8.23
CA ALA A 292 13.48 -7.33 8.86
C ALA A 292 12.95 -8.31 7.82
N GLY A 293 13.43 -9.54 7.92
CA GLY A 293 13.17 -10.59 6.93
C GLY A 293 12.91 -11.95 7.54
N TYR A 294 13.06 -12.09 8.86
CA TYR A 294 13.01 -13.38 9.56
C TYR A 294 12.09 -13.32 10.76
N PHE A 295 11.30 -14.38 10.92
CA PHE A 295 10.48 -14.64 12.09
C PHE A 295 11.08 -15.80 12.88
N THR A 296 11.23 -15.60 14.18
CA THR A 296 11.57 -16.67 15.13
C THR A 296 10.33 -16.98 15.96
N VAL A 297 9.96 -18.26 16.02
CA VAL A 297 8.92 -18.77 16.91
C VAL A 297 9.60 -19.56 18.02
N TYR A 298 9.28 -19.24 19.27
CA TYR A 298 9.97 -19.81 20.42
C TYR A 298 9.05 -19.93 21.64
N TRP A 299 9.41 -20.80 22.57
CA TRP A 299 8.85 -20.79 23.93
C TRP A 299 9.62 -19.83 24.81
N ALA A 300 8.90 -19.08 25.65
CA ALA A 300 9.46 -18.26 26.72
C ALA A 300 8.74 -18.57 28.04
N ASN A 301 9.47 -18.46 29.16
CA ASN A 301 8.86 -18.59 30.47
C ASN A 301 8.01 -17.35 30.78
N VAL A 302 6.73 -17.54 31.13
CA VAL A 302 5.78 -16.43 31.36
C VAL A 302 6.28 -15.45 32.43
N LYS A 303 7.06 -15.89 33.41
CA LYS A 303 7.63 -15.03 34.47
C LYS A 303 8.65 -14.00 33.96
N ASP A 304 9.21 -14.25 32.77
CA ASP A 304 10.22 -13.43 32.10
C ASP A 304 9.60 -12.60 30.95
N VAL A 305 8.27 -12.67 30.78
CA VAL A 305 7.50 -11.96 29.76
C VAL A 305 6.72 -10.82 30.40
N PHE A 306 6.79 -9.64 29.80
CA PHE A 306 6.08 -8.44 30.24
C PHE A 306 5.33 -7.83 29.05
N ARG A 307 4.30 -7.02 29.31
CA ARG A 307 3.77 -6.11 28.30
C ARG A 307 4.63 -4.84 28.26
N PRO A 308 5.01 -4.35 27.07
CA PRO A 308 5.66 -3.04 26.95
C PRO A 308 4.60 -1.93 27.11
N ALA A 309 4.02 -1.80 28.30
CA ALA A 309 2.89 -0.93 28.59
C ALA A 309 2.90 -0.44 30.05
N TYR A 310 2.00 0.50 30.37
CA TYR A 310 1.79 0.94 31.75
C TYR A 310 1.17 -0.15 32.66
N VAL A 311 0.60 -1.20 32.07
CA VAL A 311 0.18 -2.41 32.78
C VAL A 311 1.06 -3.55 32.28
N PRO A 312 2.21 -3.82 32.92
CA PRO A 312 3.17 -4.81 32.46
C PRO A 312 2.70 -6.25 32.63
N GLU A 313 1.70 -6.50 33.49
CA GLU A 313 1.14 -7.80 33.78
C GLU A 313 0.51 -8.43 32.53
N THR A 314 0.90 -9.68 32.24
CA THR A 314 0.49 -10.38 31.03
C THR A 314 -0.88 -11.05 31.14
N GLY A 315 -1.45 -11.13 32.35
CA GLY A 315 -2.79 -11.68 32.61
C GLY A 315 -3.94 -10.70 32.38
N ASP A 316 -3.67 -9.39 32.42
CA ASP A 316 -4.69 -8.36 32.27
C ASP A 316 -4.98 -8.05 30.79
N VAL A 317 -6.24 -7.73 30.49
CA VAL A 317 -6.71 -7.42 29.14
C VAL A 317 -6.99 -5.94 28.90
N MET A 318 -7.08 -5.14 29.96
CA MET A 318 -7.36 -3.70 29.89
C MET A 318 -6.13 -2.90 30.31
N MET A 319 -5.84 -1.84 29.56
CA MET A 319 -4.64 -1.02 29.76
C MET A 319 -5.00 0.35 30.33
N ASN A 320 -4.01 0.99 30.95
CA ASN A 320 -4.09 2.36 31.44
C ASN A 320 -3.01 3.22 30.77
N ALA A 321 -3.08 4.54 30.93
CA ALA A 321 -2.10 5.50 30.42
C ALA A 321 -1.08 5.97 31.48
N ALA A 322 -1.07 5.32 32.64
CA ALA A 322 -0.11 5.56 33.72
C ALA A 322 0.06 4.29 34.55
N PHE A 323 1.22 4.12 35.19
CA PHE A 323 1.42 3.05 36.18
C PHE A 323 0.44 3.20 37.33
N SER A 324 -0.01 2.07 37.87
CA SER A 324 -0.78 2.07 39.12
C SER A 324 0.10 2.52 40.28
N SER A 325 -0.50 3.11 41.32
CA SER A 325 0.26 3.49 42.53
C SER A 325 0.97 2.30 43.15
N SER A 326 0.34 1.12 43.14
CA SER A 326 0.96 -0.12 43.62
C SER A 326 2.16 -0.54 42.80
N PHE A 327 2.12 -0.41 41.47
CA PHE A 327 3.25 -0.73 40.62
C PHE A 327 4.38 0.29 40.81
N GLU A 328 4.07 1.59 40.95
CA GLU A 328 5.06 2.63 41.24
C GLU A 328 5.82 2.38 42.55
N GLU A 329 5.14 1.88 43.57
CA GLU A 329 5.74 1.53 44.86
C GLU A 329 6.45 0.16 44.88
N ASP A 330 6.24 -0.69 43.86
CA ASP A 330 6.88 -2.01 43.78
C ASP A 330 8.40 -1.89 43.54
N THR A 331 9.18 -2.41 44.48
CA THR A 331 10.65 -2.43 44.47
C THR A 331 11.23 -3.83 44.23
N SER A 332 10.41 -4.78 43.78
CA SER A 332 10.91 -6.09 43.32
C SER A 332 11.87 -5.92 42.15
N ASP A 333 12.83 -6.85 42.02
CA ASP A 333 13.82 -6.81 40.94
C ASP A 333 13.17 -6.71 39.55
N ASN A 334 12.04 -7.39 39.35
CA ASN A 334 11.28 -7.34 38.11
C ASN A 334 10.66 -5.96 37.86
N ALA A 335 10.02 -5.37 38.88
CA ALA A 335 9.42 -4.05 38.75
C ALA A 335 10.48 -2.97 38.51
N MET A 336 11.61 -3.03 39.22
CA MET A 336 12.73 -2.10 39.02
C MET A 336 13.36 -2.25 37.63
N TRP A 337 13.61 -3.48 37.19
CA TRP A 337 14.10 -3.74 35.83
C TRP A 337 13.14 -3.18 34.79
N PHE A 338 11.84 -3.44 34.93
CA PHE A 338 10.84 -3.00 33.96
C PHE A 338 10.74 -1.47 33.91
N LYS A 339 10.71 -0.79 35.06
CA LYS A 339 10.67 0.68 35.12
C LYS A 339 11.87 1.31 34.42
N ASN A 340 13.08 0.78 34.65
CA ASN A 340 14.30 1.25 33.98
C ASN A 340 14.22 1.01 32.47
N TRP A 341 13.86 -0.20 32.05
CA TRP A 341 13.68 -0.55 30.64
C TRP A 341 12.62 0.35 29.97
N PHE A 342 11.50 0.61 30.65
CA PHE A 342 10.39 1.43 30.15
C PHE A 342 10.84 2.86 29.92
N GLN A 343 11.53 3.47 30.88
CA GLN A 343 12.05 4.84 30.78
C GLN A 343 13.08 4.97 29.65
N GLU A 344 14.03 4.03 29.54
CA GLU A 344 15.03 4.02 28.47
C GLU A 344 14.38 3.84 27.09
N THR A 345 13.40 2.94 26.99
CA THR A 345 12.65 2.68 25.76
C THR A 345 11.82 3.88 25.37
N GLU A 346 11.22 4.59 26.34
CA GLU A 346 10.46 5.80 26.09
C GLU A 346 11.34 6.90 25.51
N HIS A 347 12.54 7.07 26.06
CA HIS A 347 13.52 8.02 25.55
C HIS A 347 13.91 7.71 24.10
N LYS A 348 14.16 6.42 23.79
CA LYS A 348 14.48 5.96 22.42
C LYS A 348 13.31 6.17 21.46
N ALA A 349 12.10 5.79 21.85
CA ALA A 349 10.89 5.92 21.02
C ALA A 349 10.57 7.38 20.65
N LYS A 350 10.87 8.32 21.56
CA LYS A 350 10.68 9.77 21.35
C LYS A 350 11.85 10.45 20.62
N SER A 351 12.93 9.72 20.30
CA SER A 351 14.08 10.29 19.58
C SER A 351 13.67 10.92 18.24
N ARG A 352 14.25 12.08 17.91
CA ARG A 352 14.08 12.73 16.61
C ARG A 352 14.77 11.94 15.49
N ASP A 353 15.92 11.36 15.81
CA ASP A 353 16.74 10.59 14.88
C ASP A 353 16.61 9.11 15.24
N GLY A 354 15.56 8.45 14.72
CA GLY A 354 15.36 7.00 14.90
C GLY A 354 14.33 6.58 15.96
N GLY A 355 13.43 7.48 16.37
CA GLY A 355 12.25 7.10 17.16
C GLY A 355 11.33 6.12 16.42
N PHE A 356 10.49 5.40 17.16
CA PHE A 356 9.58 4.40 16.62
C PHE A 356 8.22 4.46 17.32
N MET A 357 7.19 3.90 16.66
CA MET A 357 5.86 3.84 17.23
C MET A 357 5.83 2.88 18.40
N TRP A 358 5.46 3.39 19.57
CA TRP A 358 5.21 2.60 20.75
C TRP A 358 4.04 3.20 21.51
N THR A 359 2.95 2.44 21.59
CA THR A 359 1.69 2.93 22.14
C THR A 359 1.74 3.11 23.64
N ARG A 360 2.59 2.35 24.34
CA ARG A 360 2.57 2.17 25.81
C ARG A 360 1.24 1.61 26.33
N LEU A 361 0.38 1.15 25.43
CA LEU A 361 -0.92 0.53 25.69
C LEU A 361 -0.91 -0.95 25.29
N GLY A 362 0.28 -1.56 25.11
CA GLY A 362 0.43 -3.01 24.95
C GLY A 362 0.01 -3.58 23.59
N TYR A 363 -0.14 -2.74 22.57
CA TYR A 363 -0.43 -3.19 21.20
C TYR A 363 0.39 -2.42 20.16
N THR A 364 0.68 -3.08 19.04
CA THR A 364 1.35 -2.46 17.90
C THR A 364 0.43 -1.47 17.22
N TYR A 365 0.93 -0.28 16.92
CA TYR A 365 0.15 0.72 16.20
C TYR A 365 0.10 0.37 14.70
N ASP A 366 -1.03 -0.18 14.24
CA ASP A 366 -1.21 -0.58 12.84
C ASP A 366 -1.57 0.62 11.95
N TRP A 367 -0.54 1.26 11.41
CA TRP A 367 -0.69 2.44 10.58
C TRP A 367 -1.22 2.15 9.17
N GLY A 368 -1.35 0.88 8.79
CA GLY A 368 -1.96 0.46 7.52
C GLY A 368 -3.49 0.39 7.55
N ARG A 369 -4.12 0.50 8.72
CA ARG A 369 -5.58 0.43 8.86
C ARG A 369 -6.27 1.71 8.41
N THR A 370 -7.34 1.54 7.63
CA THR A 370 -8.19 2.62 7.08
C THR A 370 -9.56 2.73 7.75
N ASP A 371 -9.95 1.77 8.59
CA ASP A 371 -11.26 1.69 9.26
C ASP A 371 -11.34 2.54 10.54
N GLY A 372 -10.37 3.43 10.77
CA GLY A 372 -10.28 4.28 11.95
C GLY A 372 -9.60 3.61 13.15
N GLY A 373 -9.67 2.28 13.26
CA GLY A 373 -8.95 1.52 14.29
C GLY A 373 -7.44 1.49 14.05
N LYS A 374 -6.65 1.39 15.13
CA LYS A 374 -5.16 1.34 15.08
C LYS A 374 -4.55 0.14 15.79
N TYR A 375 -5.39 -0.77 16.25
CA TYR A 375 -4.95 -2.03 16.85
C TYR A 375 -4.33 -2.96 15.79
N GLY A 376 -3.07 -3.33 15.99
CA GLY A 376 -2.38 -4.38 15.24
C GLY A 376 -2.45 -5.72 15.94
N LEU A 377 -1.45 -6.02 16.77
CA LEU A 377 -1.39 -7.20 17.65
C LEU A 377 -1.03 -6.77 19.07
N THR A 378 -1.36 -7.62 20.04
CA THR A 378 -0.84 -7.48 21.40
C THR A 378 0.68 -7.65 21.41
N GLU A 379 1.37 -6.73 22.09
CA GLU A 379 2.82 -6.72 22.24
C GLU A 379 3.26 -7.33 23.56
N PHE A 380 4.38 -8.03 23.49
CA PHE A 380 5.11 -8.58 24.62
C PHE A 380 6.59 -8.28 24.49
N ILE A 381 7.29 -8.29 25.61
CA ILE A 381 8.74 -8.29 25.67
C ILE A 381 9.23 -9.46 26.52
N VAL A 382 10.34 -10.07 26.12
CA VAL A 382 11.06 -11.05 26.92
C VAL A 382 12.33 -10.38 27.43
N ARG A 383 12.49 -10.34 28.75
CA ARG A 383 13.59 -9.61 29.38
C ARG A 383 14.96 -10.20 29.03
N ASP A 384 15.97 -9.34 29.09
CA ASP A 384 17.37 -9.76 29.06
C ASP A 384 17.68 -10.78 30.16
N GLY A 385 18.61 -11.71 29.88
CA GLY A 385 18.99 -12.80 30.77
C GLY A 385 18.01 -13.99 30.78
N ALA A 386 16.83 -13.86 30.16
CA ALA A 386 15.87 -14.95 30.05
C ALA A 386 16.34 -16.04 29.08
N GLU A 387 15.81 -17.24 29.25
CA GLU A 387 16.04 -18.37 28.36
C GLU A 387 14.82 -18.58 27.46
N ILE A 388 15.07 -18.74 26.16
CA ILE A 388 14.05 -19.08 25.16
C ILE A 388 14.39 -20.40 24.49
N GLU A 389 13.36 -21.17 24.15
CA GLU A 389 13.51 -22.41 23.37
C GLU A 389 12.99 -22.17 21.95
N VAL A 390 13.92 -22.02 21.01
CA VAL A 390 13.62 -21.72 19.61
C VAL A 390 13.00 -22.94 18.94
N LYS A 391 11.78 -22.81 18.43
CA LYS A 391 11.18 -23.84 17.57
C LYS A 391 11.81 -23.78 16.20
N PHE A 392 11.79 -22.59 15.60
CA PHE A 392 12.40 -22.36 14.30
C PHE A 392 12.55 -20.88 13.97
N THR A 393 13.42 -20.60 13.01
CA THR A 393 13.58 -19.30 12.34
C THR A 393 13.32 -19.44 10.85
N ARG A 394 12.42 -18.62 10.30
CA ARG A 394 12.08 -18.67 8.87
C ARG A 394 12.06 -17.28 8.26
N GLY A 395 12.51 -17.17 7.01
CA GLY A 395 12.29 -15.96 6.23
C GLY A 395 10.79 -15.67 6.05
N THR A 396 10.40 -14.41 5.82
CA THR A 396 9.00 -13.96 5.74
C THR A 396 8.13 -14.88 4.89
N LYS A 397 8.55 -15.24 3.67
CA LYS A 397 7.78 -16.15 2.81
C LYS A 397 7.58 -17.54 3.43
N GLY A 398 8.62 -18.09 4.05
CA GLY A 398 8.55 -19.39 4.72
C GLY A 398 7.64 -19.36 5.95
N PHE A 399 7.71 -18.28 6.74
CA PHE A 399 6.83 -18.09 7.89
C PHE A 399 5.35 -17.94 7.47
N LEU A 400 5.07 -17.13 6.44
CA LEU A 400 3.70 -16.93 5.95
C LEU A 400 3.09 -18.20 5.34
N ASN A 401 3.90 -19.04 4.69
CA ASN A 401 3.44 -20.36 4.26
C ASN A 401 3.14 -21.26 5.46
N TRP A 402 4.03 -21.28 6.46
CA TRP A 402 3.83 -22.06 7.67
C TRP A 402 2.56 -21.65 8.44
N ILE A 403 2.32 -20.35 8.61
CA ILE A 403 1.14 -19.87 9.36
C ILE A 403 -0.16 -20.15 8.60
N LYS A 404 -0.14 -20.10 7.25
CA LYS A 404 -1.28 -20.42 6.39
C LYS A 404 -1.78 -21.86 6.58
N ASP A 405 -0.88 -22.80 6.81
CA ASP A 405 -1.22 -24.23 6.98
C ASP A 405 -1.74 -24.55 8.39
N ARG A 406 -1.67 -23.60 9.34
CA ARG A 406 -2.15 -23.79 10.71
C ARG A 406 -3.67 -23.66 10.80
N LYS A 407 -4.23 -24.47 11.69
CA LYS A 407 -5.62 -24.35 12.17
C LYS A 407 -5.60 -23.98 13.65
N PHE A 408 -6.68 -23.35 14.10
CA PHE A 408 -6.88 -22.95 15.49
C PHE A 408 -6.94 -24.12 16.45
#